data_AF-A0AAU0S5S0-F1
#
_entry.id   AF-A0AAU0S5S0-F1
#
_cell.length_a   1.000
_cell.length_b   1.000
_cell.length_c   1.000
_cell.angle_alpha   90.00
_cell.angle_beta   90.00
_cell.angle_gamma   90.00
#
_symmetry.space_group_name_H-M   'P 1'
#
loop_
_entity.id
_entity.type
_entity.pdbx_description
1 polymer ?
#
loop_
_entity_poly.entity_id
_entity_poly.type
_entity_poly.pdbx_seq_one_letter_code
_entity_poly.pdbx_strand_id
1 'polypeptide(L)'
;MTALSDRQELIVPIRLACDQGARLFKACEVAEISLNDWYRWQKNGAVVDDARPLTERPVPANKLSQDEQEEILSVCNRGCKPEPQKFPSWLGYCLSFKERRVSRTLDRC
;
A
#
# COMPACT_ATOMS: atom_id res chain seq x y z
N MET A 1 3.80 -3.65 -1.87
CA MET A 1 3.81 -4.97 -1.21
C MET A 1 3.63 -5.98 -2.33
N THR A 2 4.68 -6.69 -2.70
CA THR A 2 4.71 -7.64 -3.84
C THR A 2 3.90 -8.89 -3.48
N ALA A 3 3.00 -9.35 -4.34
CA ALA A 3 2.16 -10.53 -4.08
C ALA A 3 3.02 -11.81 -4.03
N LEU A 4 2.56 -12.88 -3.36
CA LEU A 4 3.33 -14.11 -3.27
C LEU A 4 3.62 -14.73 -4.65
N SER A 5 2.66 -14.66 -5.59
CA SER A 5 2.85 -15.08 -6.98
C SER A 5 4.05 -14.40 -7.62
N ASP A 6 4.08 -13.07 -7.57
CA ASP A 6 5.12 -12.24 -8.19
C ASP A 6 6.50 -12.56 -7.56
N ARG A 7 6.55 -12.82 -6.25
CA ARG A 7 7.79 -13.23 -5.56
C ARG A 7 8.30 -14.55 -6.09
N GLN A 8 7.42 -15.54 -6.28
CA GLN A 8 7.80 -16.86 -6.79
C GLN A 8 8.29 -16.75 -8.24
N GLU A 9 7.61 -15.96 -9.07
CA GLU A 9 8.01 -15.69 -10.46
C GLU A 9 9.39 -15.04 -10.56
N LEU A 10 9.72 -14.12 -9.64
CA LEU A 10 11.03 -13.46 -9.62
C LEU A 10 12.16 -14.34 -9.08
N ILE A 11 11.87 -15.25 -8.15
CA ILE A 11 12.91 -16.08 -7.50
C ILE A 11 13.48 -17.14 -8.46
N VAL A 12 12.65 -17.69 -9.35
CA VAL A 12 13.08 -18.70 -10.35
C VAL A 12 14.21 -18.19 -11.26
N PRO A 13 14.07 -17.06 -12.00
CA PRO A 13 15.11 -16.54 -12.88
C PRO A 13 16.34 -16.05 -12.11
N ILE A 14 16.16 -15.50 -10.90
CA ILE A 14 17.29 -15.07 -10.06
C ILE A 14 18.17 -16.27 -9.66
N ARG A 15 17.55 -17.38 -9.25
CA ARG A 15 18.29 -18.61 -8.93
C ARG A 15 18.99 -19.18 -10.16
N LEU A 16 18.28 -19.26 -11.28
CA LEU A 16 18.85 -19.73 -12.55
C LEU A 16 20.05 -18.90 -13.00
N ALA A 17 19.98 -17.57 -12.87
CA ALA A 17 21.11 -16.69 -13.16
C ALA A 17 22.30 -16.94 -12.21
N CYS A 18 22.03 -17.17 -10.92
CA CYS A 18 23.07 -17.49 -9.95
C CYS A 18 23.73 -18.85 -10.23
N ASP A 19 22.95 -19.85 -10.63
CA ASP A 19 23.44 -21.18 -11.01
C ASP A 19 24.31 -21.14 -12.27
N GLN A 20 24.04 -20.18 -13.17
CA GLN A 20 24.87 -19.87 -14.33
C GLN A 20 26.12 -19.05 -13.99
N GLY A 21 26.33 -18.71 -12.71
CA GLY A 21 27.53 -18.01 -12.22
C GLY A 21 27.35 -16.50 -12.02
N ALA A 22 26.14 -15.95 -12.17
CA ALA A 22 25.90 -14.55 -11.84
C ALA A 22 25.99 -14.31 -10.34
N ARG A 23 26.54 -13.16 -9.92
CA ARG A 23 26.48 -12.74 -8.53
C ARG A 23 25.03 -12.40 -8.17
N LEU A 24 24.56 -12.84 -7.00
CA LEU A 24 23.20 -12.59 -6.51
C LEU A 24 22.79 -11.12 -6.61
N PHE A 25 23.65 -10.19 -6.18
CA PHE A 25 23.41 -8.75 -6.28
C PHE A 25 23.10 -8.30 -7.72
N LYS A 26 23.82 -8.84 -8.71
CA LYS A 26 23.61 -8.53 -10.13
C LYS A 26 22.34 -9.14 -10.68
N ALA A 27 21.99 -10.36 -10.26
CA ALA A 27 20.73 -10.98 -10.63
C ALA A 27 19.52 -10.20 -10.05
N CYS A 28 19.61 -9.75 -8.80
CA CYS A 28 18.59 -8.92 -8.16
C CYS A 28 18.46 -7.54 -8.83
N GLU A 29 19.59 -6.91 -9.21
CA GLU A 29 19.62 -5.63 -9.93
C GLU A 29 18.85 -5.70 -11.27
N VAL A 30 19.05 -6.78 -12.04
CA VAL A 30 18.33 -7.00 -13.30
C VAL A 30 16.84 -7.28 -13.10
N ALA A 31 16.49 -7.97 -12.01
CA ALA A 31 15.10 -8.23 -11.64
C ALA A 31 14.41 -7.03 -10.94
N GLU A 32 15.08 -5.87 -10.87
CA GLU A 32 14.61 -4.65 -10.21
C GLU A 32 14.18 -4.84 -8.75
N ILE A 33 14.81 -5.80 -8.05
CA ILE A 33 14.57 -6.02 -6.62
C ILE A 33 15.81 -5.68 -5.79
N SER A 34 15.58 -5.17 -4.58
CA SER A 34 16.67 -4.96 -3.64
C SER A 34 17.15 -6.30 -3.07
N LEU A 35 18.45 -6.39 -2.73
CA LEU A 35 18.97 -7.54 -1.99
C LEU A 35 18.20 -7.80 -0.70
N ASN A 36 17.80 -6.73 0.00
CA ASN A 36 17.08 -6.84 1.26
C ASN A 36 15.70 -7.48 1.07
N ASP A 37 15.00 -7.14 -0.02
CA ASP A 37 13.72 -7.79 -0.36
C ASP A 37 13.91 -9.28 -0.64
N TRP A 38 14.98 -9.66 -1.35
CA TRP A 38 15.33 -11.06 -1.57
C TRP A 38 15.56 -11.83 -0.25
N TYR A 39 16.36 -11.27 0.67
CA TYR A 39 16.60 -11.88 1.97
C TYR A 39 15.32 -11.91 2.82
N ARG A 40 14.49 -10.87 2.74
CA ARG A 40 13.22 -10.81 3.48
C ARG A 40 12.21 -11.83 2.98
N TRP A 41 12.20 -12.13 1.67
CA TRP A 41 11.34 -13.17 1.11
C TRP A 41 11.81 -14.58 1.46
N GLN A 42 13.12 -14.79 1.64
CA GLN A 42 13.66 -16.07 2.10
C GLN A 42 13.66 -16.21 3.62
N LYS A 43 12.80 -17.08 4.15
CA LYS A 43 12.90 -17.55 5.54
C LYS A 43 13.06 -19.07 5.52
N ASN A 44 14.12 -19.57 6.12
CA ASN A 44 14.43 -21.01 6.19
C ASN A 44 14.44 -21.72 4.81
N GLY A 45 14.85 -21.02 3.75
CA GLY A 45 14.89 -21.55 2.39
C GLY A 45 13.55 -21.54 1.63
N ALA A 46 12.45 -21.15 2.28
CA ALA A 46 11.13 -21.03 1.67
C ALA A 46 10.74 -19.55 1.43
N VAL A 47 9.94 -19.33 0.39
CA VAL A 47 9.33 -18.03 0.08
C VAL A 47 8.14 -17.85 1.02
N VAL A 48 8.22 -16.90 1.95
CA VAL A 48 7.15 -16.69 2.93
C VAL A 48 6.07 -15.79 2.36
N ASP A 49 4.82 -16.20 2.57
CA ASP A 49 3.67 -15.34 2.28
C ASP A 49 3.57 -14.15 3.25
N ASP A 50 2.82 -13.14 2.88
CA ASP A 50 2.39 -12.14 3.84
C ASP A 50 1.49 -12.81 4.89
N ALA A 51 1.99 -12.94 6.12
CA ALA A 51 1.23 -13.54 7.21
C ALA A 51 0.18 -12.59 7.81
N ARG A 52 0.18 -11.29 7.45
CA ARG A 52 -0.77 -10.30 7.99
C ARG A 52 -2.25 -10.62 7.73
N PRO A 53 -2.65 -11.19 6.57
CA PRO A 53 -4.02 -11.69 6.36
C PRO A 53 -4.30 -13.02 7.07
N LEU A 54 -3.32 -13.93 7.17
CA LEU A 54 -3.52 -15.26 7.77
C LEU A 54 -3.51 -15.25 9.29
N THR A 55 -2.91 -14.24 9.90
CA THR A 55 -2.82 -14.13 11.36
C THR A 55 -4.19 -13.81 11.95
N GLU A 56 -4.68 -14.67 12.82
CA GLU A 56 -5.88 -14.41 13.61
C GLU A 56 -5.69 -13.12 14.43
N ARG A 57 -6.57 -12.15 14.21
CA ARG A 57 -6.60 -10.89 14.96
C ARG A 57 -7.76 -10.96 15.94
N PRO A 58 -7.53 -11.43 17.19
CA PRO A 58 -8.58 -11.44 18.19
C PRO A 58 -9.07 -10.01 18.42
N VAL A 59 -10.34 -9.90 18.77
CA VAL A 59 -10.93 -8.62 19.16
C VAL A 59 -10.15 -8.10 20.38
N PRO A 60 -9.62 -6.85 20.34
CA PRO A 60 -8.94 -6.30 21.50
C PRO A 60 -9.92 -6.15 22.66
N ALA A 61 -9.46 -6.36 23.90
CA ALA A 61 -10.28 -6.23 25.10
C ALA A 61 -10.97 -4.85 25.21
N ASN A 62 -10.32 -3.81 24.68
CA ASN A 62 -10.79 -2.43 24.69
C ASN A 62 -11.55 -2.06 23.39
N LYS A 63 -12.17 -3.03 22.71
CA LYS A 63 -12.99 -2.72 21.54
C LYS A 63 -14.20 -1.91 22.00
N LEU A 64 -14.31 -0.69 21.48
CA LEU A 64 -15.46 0.19 21.71
C LEU A 64 -16.75 -0.51 21.26
N SER A 65 -17.77 -0.44 22.11
CA SER A 65 -19.14 -0.81 21.77
C SER A 65 -19.70 0.12 20.68
N GLN A 66 -20.78 -0.29 20.03
CA GLN A 66 -21.42 0.52 18.99
C GLN A 66 -21.91 1.86 19.56
N ASP A 67 -22.48 1.83 20.77
CA ASP A 67 -22.98 3.02 21.46
C ASP A 67 -21.84 4.01 21.77
N GLU A 68 -20.70 3.53 22.27
CA GLU A 68 -19.51 4.37 22.53
C GLU A 68 -18.95 4.97 21.23
N GLN A 69 -18.95 4.21 20.13
CA GLN A 69 -18.53 4.71 18.82
C GLN A 69 -19.45 5.83 18.32
N GLU A 70 -20.76 5.66 18.45
CA GLU A 70 -21.75 6.67 18.08
C GLU A 70 -21.64 7.92 18.95
N GLU A 71 -21.40 7.76 20.25
CA GLU A 71 -21.18 8.88 21.15
C GLU A 71 -19.92 9.66 20.76
N ILE A 72 -18.79 8.99 20.54
CA ILE A 72 -17.54 9.61 20.08
C ILE A 72 -17.76 10.34 18.76
N LEU A 73 -18.39 9.70 17.78
CA LEU A 73 -18.71 10.33 16.48
C LEU A 73 -19.59 11.56 16.67
N SER A 74 -20.60 11.50 17.54
CA SER A 74 -21.45 12.64 17.84
C SER A 74 -20.65 13.79 18.45
N VAL A 75 -19.76 13.52 19.41
CA VAL A 75 -18.92 14.52 20.09
C VAL A 75 -17.95 15.16 19.09
N CYS A 76 -17.27 14.35 18.28
CA CYS A 76 -16.36 14.85 17.25
C CYS A 76 -17.07 15.72 16.20
N ASN A 77 -18.28 15.33 15.79
CA ASN A 77 -19.05 16.02 14.76
C ASN A 77 -19.85 17.23 15.30
N ARG A 78 -19.95 17.43 16.63
CA ARG A 78 -20.62 18.61 17.23
C ARG A 78 -19.95 19.94 16.85
N GLY A 79 -18.62 19.96 16.72
CA GLY A 79 -17.83 21.15 16.34
C GLY A 79 -17.49 21.22 14.85
N CYS A 80 -17.52 20.09 14.14
CA CYS A 80 -17.29 20.02 12.70
C CYS A 80 -18.62 20.15 11.93
N LYS A 81 -19.40 21.19 12.23
CA LYS A 81 -20.29 21.70 11.18
C LYS A 81 -19.35 22.41 10.21
N PRO A 82 -19.20 21.97 8.94
CA PRO A 82 -18.65 22.87 7.96
C PRO A 82 -19.54 24.11 7.99
N GLU A 83 -18.99 25.24 8.43
CA GLU A 83 -19.64 26.53 8.21
C GLU A 83 -19.99 26.56 6.71
N PRO A 84 -21.22 26.92 6.31
CA PRO A 84 -21.58 27.01 4.91
C PRO A 84 -20.59 27.96 4.22
N GLN A 85 -19.61 27.33 3.56
CA GLN A 85 -18.62 27.86 2.64
C GLN A 85 -18.43 29.39 2.68
N LYS A 86 -17.79 29.91 3.73
CA LYS A 86 -17.00 31.13 3.60
C LYS A 86 -15.59 30.74 3.20
N PHE A 87 -15.37 30.59 1.90
CA PHE A 87 -14.02 30.41 1.38
C PHE A 87 -13.22 31.71 1.57
N PRO A 88 -12.00 31.68 2.15
CA PRO A 88 -11.14 32.85 2.21
C PRO A 88 -10.67 33.25 0.80
N SER A 89 -10.43 34.55 0.58
CA SER A 89 -10.07 35.13 -0.74
C SER A 89 -8.80 34.57 -1.38
N TRP A 90 -8.00 33.78 -0.66
CA TRP A 90 -6.74 33.19 -1.11
C TRP A 90 -6.94 31.82 -1.79
N LEU A 91 -8.17 31.30 -1.83
CA LEU A 91 -8.54 30.08 -2.57
C LEU A 91 -8.74 30.31 -4.07
N GLY A 92 -8.13 31.36 -4.64
CA GLY A 92 -8.04 31.57 -6.10
C GLY A 92 -7.09 30.59 -6.81
N TYR A 93 -6.24 29.84 -6.08
CA TYR A 93 -5.19 29.02 -6.67
C TYR A 93 -5.51 27.52 -6.85
N CYS A 94 -6.65 27.02 -6.34
CA CYS A 94 -6.94 25.58 -6.35
C CYS A 94 -7.84 25.12 -7.52
N LEU A 95 -8.50 26.05 -8.23
CA LEU A 95 -9.41 25.71 -9.33
C LEU A 95 -8.70 25.31 -10.63
N SER A 96 -7.40 25.60 -10.80
CA SER A 96 -6.65 25.07 -11.96
C SER A 96 -6.19 23.61 -11.81
N PHE A 97 -6.28 23.01 -10.61
CA PHE A 97 -5.77 21.65 -10.39
C PHE A 97 -6.85 20.56 -10.53
N LYS A 98 -8.14 20.91 -10.44
CA LYS A 98 -9.23 19.92 -10.48
C LYS A 98 -9.81 19.67 -11.88
N GLU A 99 -9.54 20.55 -12.85
CA GLU A 99 -9.98 20.40 -14.25
C GLU A 99 -9.01 19.62 -15.15
N ARG A 100 -7.82 19.22 -14.64
CA ARG A 100 -6.82 18.50 -15.44
C ARG A 100 -6.78 16.98 -15.21
N ARG A 101 -7.63 16.43 -14.34
CA ARG A 101 -7.64 14.98 -13.99
C ARG A 101 -8.85 14.20 -14.49
N VAL A 102 -9.83 14.83 -15.13
CA VAL A 102 -11.04 14.15 -15.65
C VAL A 102 -11.01 13.99 -17.18
N SER A 103 -10.01 14.54 -17.88
CA SER A 103 -9.94 14.58 -19.35
C SER A 103 -8.84 13.70 -19.97
N ARG A 104 -8.44 12.60 -19.31
CA ARG A 104 -7.51 11.58 -19.90
C ARG A 104 -7.94 10.13 -19.63
N THR A 105 -9.24 9.83 -19.74
CA THR A 105 -9.72 8.43 -19.82
C THR A 105 -10.82 8.24 -20.86
N LEU A 106 -10.86 9.08 -21.90
CA LEU A 106 -11.66 8.84 -23.10
C LEU A 106 -10.98 9.50 -24.31
N ASP A 107 -9.80 8.99 -24.69
CA ASP A 107 -9.29 9.10 -26.06
C ASP A 107 -8.13 8.11 -26.26
N ARG A 108 -8.35 7.16 -27.18
CA ARG A 108 -7.45 6.13 -27.76
C ARG A 108 -7.44 4.74 -27.13
N CYS A 109 -8.02 3.83 -27.93
CA CYS A 109 -7.55 2.50 -28.35
C CYS A 109 -7.08 1.51 -27.28
#